data_AF-A0A2E8K6S7-F1
#
_entry.id   AF-A0A2E8K6S7-F1
#
_cell.length_a   1.000
_cell.length_b   1.000
_cell.length_c   1.000
_cell.angle_alpha   90.00
_cell.angle_beta   90.00
_cell.angle_gamma   90.00
#
_symmetry.space_group_name_H-M   'P 1'
#
loop_
_entity.id
_entity.type
_entity.pdbx_description
1 polymer ?
#
loop_
_entity_poly.entity_id
_entity_poly.type
_entity_poly.pdbx_seq_one_letter_code
_entity_poly.pdbx_strand_id
1 'polypeptide(L)'
;MLVYTQRKHRILVAGDWNALKGYGEHGSPYWKERYRTIFDRFDAIGLPFAGPEAPNGRQADPWPEELPADSLCVPTYHIPQKNPATAERQLDFVFTSPSVKTQVTARNGEEDWGPSDHCRIEIETD
;
A
#
# COMPACT_ATOMS: atom_id res chain seq x y z
N MET A 1 -26.36 8.26 -8.74
CA MET A 1 -26.02 8.03 -10.16
C MET A 1 -25.05 6.86 -10.21
N LEU A 2 -25.50 5.70 -10.67
CA LEU A 2 -24.64 4.52 -10.82
C LEU A 2 -24.03 4.59 -12.23
N VAL A 3 -22.74 4.84 -12.32
CA VAL A 3 -21.99 4.68 -13.58
C VAL A 3 -21.59 3.21 -13.64
N TYR A 4 -22.26 2.47 -14.52
CA TYR A 4 -21.95 1.12 -15.01
C TYR A 4 -20.86 0.29 -14.29
N THR A 5 -21.24 -0.87 -13.76
CA THR A 5 -20.28 -1.88 -13.24
C THR A 5 -20.00 -2.95 -14.30
N GLN A 6 -18.78 -3.03 -14.83
CA GLN A 6 -18.33 -4.15 -15.67
C GLN A 6 -17.63 -5.21 -14.83
N ARG A 7 -18.28 -6.36 -14.67
CA ARG A 7 -17.79 -7.48 -13.84
C ARG A 7 -16.93 -8.51 -14.59
N LYS A 8 -16.62 -8.28 -15.87
CA LYS A 8 -15.90 -9.26 -16.71
C LYS A 8 -14.41 -8.97 -16.90
N HIS A 9 -13.96 -7.76 -16.61
CA HIS A 9 -12.54 -7.43 -16.77
C HIS A 9 -11.75 -7.92 -15.56
N ARG A 10 -10.63 -8.59 -15.82
CA ARG A 10 -9.61 -8.91 -14.82
C ARG A 10 -8.66 -7.72 -14.74
N ILE A 11 -8.89 -6.83 -13.77
CA ILE A 11 -8.11 -5.61 -13.61
C ILE A 11 -7.19 -5.75 -12.41
N LEU A 12 -5.95 -5.33 -12.58
CA LEU A 12 -5.00 -5.08 -11.51
C LEU A 12 -4.47 -3.66 -11.67
N VAL A 13 -4.42 -2.90 -10.57
CA VAL A 13 -3.88 -1.54 -10.53
C VAL A 13 -2.84 -1.49 -9.43
N ALA A 14 -1.63 -1.07 -9.76
CA ALA A 14 -0.51 -1.01 -8.84
C ALA A 14 0.31 0.27 -9.08
N GLY A 15 0.91 0.79 -8.01
CA GLY A 15 1.84 1.91 -8.09
C GLY A 15 1.92 2.70 -6.79
N ASP A 16 2.63 3.82 -6.86
CA ASP A 16 2.71 4.83 -5.81
C ASP A 16 1.45 5.69 -5.81
N TRP A 17 0.69 5.63 -4.71
CA TRP A 17 -0.55 6.39 -4.53
C TRP A 17 -0.34 7.71 -3.80
N ASN A 18 0.85 7.98 -3.27
CA ASN A 18 1.15 9.12 -2.41
C ASN A 18 0.09 9.32 -1.31
N ALA A 19 -0.32 8.21 -0.69
CA ALA A 19 -1.37 8.15 0.32
C ALA A 19 -1.01 7.17 1.44
N LEU A 20 -1.65 7.31 2.60
CA LEU A 20 -1.42 6.47 3.77
C LEU A 20 -2.67 5.65 4.11
N LYS A 21 -2.52 4.35 4.38
CA LYS A 21 -3.64 3.46 4.71
C LYS A 21 -3.91 3.44 6.21
N GLY A 22 -5.06 3.97 6.64
CA GLY A 22 -5.53 3.89 8.04
C GLY A 22 -5.06 5.03 8.95
N TYR A 23 -4.18 5.90 8.48
CA TYR A 23 -3.66 7.06 9.20
C TYR A 23 -3.42 8.24 8.24
N GLY A 24 -3.08 9.40 8.79
CA GLY A 24 -2.83 10.63 8.02
C GLY A 24 -1.44 11.18 8.31
N GLU A 25 -0.93 12.03 7.43
CA GLU A 25 0.37 12.68 7.61
C GLU A 25 0.44 13.37 8.97
N HIS A 26 1.47 13.05 9.76
CA HIS A 26 1.69 13.60 11.09
C HIS A 26 0.47 13.43 12.02
N GLY A 27 -0.29 12.34 11.85
CA GLY A 27 -1.49 12.05 12.63
C GLY A 27 -2.72 12.89 12.24
N SER A 28 -2.67 13.64 11.13
CA SER A 28 -3.77 14.52 10.70
C SER A 28 -5.08 13.77 10.40
N PRO A 29 -6.19 14.07 11.12
CA PRO A 29 -7.49 13.46 10.83
C PRO A 29 -8.02 13.81 9.45
N TYR A 30 -7.76 15.04 8.98
CA TYR A 30 -8.17 15.47 7.64
C TYR A 30 -7.52 14.61 6.55
N TRP A 31 -6.22 14.38 6.63
CA TRP A 31 -5.50 13.55 5.65
C TRP A 31 -5.91 12.09 5.75
N LYS A 32 -6.08 11.56 6.98
CA LYS A 32 -6.59 10.20 7.19
C LYS A 32 -7.92 9.98 6.47
N GLU A 33 -8.88 10.88 6.65
CA GLU A 33 -10.19 10.79 5.99
C GLU A 33 -10.06 10.90 4.47
N ARG A 34 -9.20 11.79 3.98
CA ARG A 34 -8.96 11.94 2.54
C ARG A 34 -8.35 10.67 1.93
N TYR A 35 -7.33 10.08 2.56
CA TYR A 35 -6.71 8.85 2.05
C TYR A 35 -7.67 7.67 2.13
N ARG A 36 -8.49 7.56 3.18
CA ARG A 36 -9.53 6.52 3.30
C ARG A 36 -10.41 6.48 2.05
N THR A 37 -10.79 7.65 1.51
CA THR A 37 -11.64 7.70 0.31
C THR A 37 -11.04 7.05 -0.93
N ILE A 38 -9.71 6.91 -1.04
CA ILE A 38 -9.06 6.17 -2.14
C ILE A 38 -9.46 4.71 -2.03
N PHE A 39 -9.20 4.09 -0.88
CA PHE A 39 -9.53 2.68 -0.62
C PHE A 39 -11.03 2.41 -0.72
N ASP A 40 -11.86 3.28 -0.13
CA ASP A 40 -13.33 3.15 -0.18
C ASP A 40 -13.85 3.20 -1.63
N ARG A 41 -13.25 4.06 -2.48
CA ARG A 41 -13.65 4.18 -3.89
C ARG A 41 -13.21 2.98 -4.70
N PHE A 42 -11.99 2.48 -4.48
CA PHE A 42 -11.48 1.27 -5.14
C PHE A 42 -12.35 0.05 -4.81
N ASP A 43 -12.71 -0.12 -3.53
CA ASP A 43 -13.64 -1.16 -3.11
C ASP A 43 -15.03 -0.99 -3.76
N ALA A 44 -15.58 0.23 -3.76
CA ALA A 44 -16.89 0.52 -4.35
C ALA A 44 -16.97 0.27 -5.86
N ILE A 45 -15.87 0.38 -6.61
CA ILE A 45 -15.80 0.05 -8.04
C ILE A 45 -15.44 -1.41 -8.32
N GLY A 46 -15.32 -2.24 -7.27
CA GLY A 46 -15.05 -3.68 -7.39
C GLY A 46 -13.57 -4.02 -7.57
N LEU A 47 -12.67 -3.16 -7.09
CA LEU A 47 -11.23 -3.35 -7.07
C LEU A 47 -10.73 -3.26 -5.62
N PRO A 48 -11.07 -4.22 -4.74
CA PRO A 48 -10.62 -4.20 -3.36
C PRO A 48 -9.09 -4.16 -3.25
N PHE A 49 -8.63 -3.66 -2.11
CA PHE A 49 -7.22 -3.63 -1.74
C PHE A 49 -6.63 -5.04 -1.66
N ALA A 50 -5.46 -5.24 -2.28
CA ALA A 50 -4.78 -6.53 -2.41
C ALA A 50 -3.43 -6.61 -1.68
N GLY A 51 -2.89 -5.48 -1.22
CA GLY A 51 -1.61 -5.42 -0.50
C GLY A 51 -0.63 -4.38 -1.06
N PRO A 52 0.65 -4.44 -0.64
CA PRO A 52 1.19 -5.39 0.33
C PRO A 52 0.71 -5.08 1.77
N GLU A 53 0.68 -6.10 2.62
CA GLU A 53 0.46 -6.00 4.07
C GLU A 53 1.30 -7.07 4.76
N ALA A 54 1.65 -6.84 6.04
CA ALA A 54 2.32 -7.85 6.86
C ALA A 54 1.50 -9.16 6.88
N PRO A 55 2.13 -10.35 6.73
CA PRO A 55 3.57 -10.60 6.79
C PRO A 55 4.32 -10.51 5.45
N ASN A 56 3.68 -10.06 4.36
CA ASN A 56 4.30 -9.98 3.02
C ASN A 56 5.15 -8.71 2.84
N GLY A 57 6.05 -8.49 3.80
CA GLY A 57 6.94 -7.33 3.91
C GLY A 57 7.36 -7.12 5.36
N ARG A 58 8.50 -6.46 5.55
CA ARG A 58 9.00 -6.02 6.86
C ARG A 58 8.15 -4.86 7.37
N GLN A 59 7.77 -4.86 8.64
CA GLN A 59 7.19 -3.68 9.29
C GLN A 59 8.29 -2.74 9.81
N ALA A 60 7.97 -1.45 9.97
CA ALA A 60 8.90 -0.49 10.52
C ALA A 60 9.32 -0.85 11.96
N ASP A 61 10.61 -0.71 12.25
CA ASP A 61 11.20 -0.85 13.58
C ASP A 61 12.30 0.22 13.72
N PRO A 62 12.18 1.20 14.65
CA PRO A 62 11.10 1.34 15.63
C PRO A 62 9.72 1.61 15.01
N TRP A 63 8.66 1.30 15.76
CA TRP A 63 7.28 1.56 15.33
C TRP A 63 7.02 3.08 15.18
N PRO A 64 6.54 3.56 14.02
CA PRO A 64 6.30 4.99 13.82
C PRO A 64 5.17 5.51 14.72
N GLU A 65 5.36 6.68 15.32
CA GLU A 65 4.38 7.27 16.25
C GLU A 65 3.01 7.53 15.59
N GLU A 66 3.00 7.90 14.30
CA GLU A 66 1.78 8.17 13.54
C GLU A 66 1.02 6.89 13.12
N LEU A 67 1.63 5.71 13.27
CA LEU A 67 1.08 4.45 12.79
C LEU A 67 0.22 3.76 13.88
N PRO A 68 -1.05 3.42 13.60
CA PRO A 68 -1.90 2.70 14.55
C PRO A 68 -1.28 1.36 14.97
N ALA A 69 -1.35 0.97 16.24
CA ALA A 69 -0.66 -0.21 16.77
C ALA A 69 -1.08 -1.55 16.13
N ASP A 70 -2.25 -1.59 15.51
CA ASP A 70 -2.82 -2.75 14.80
C ASP A 70 -2.58 -2.69 13.28
N SER A 71 -1.81 -1.71 12.79
CA SER A 71 -1.53 -1.54 11.37
C SER A 71 -0.72 -2.72 10.80
N LEU A 72 -1.08 -3.14 9.60
CA LEU A 72 -0.31 -4.11 8.81
C LEU A 72 0.61 -3.44 7.78
N CYS A 73 0.85 -2.13 7.94
CA CYS A 73 1.70 -1.33 7.06
C CYS A 73 3.09 -1.95 6.95
N VAL A 74 3.55 -2.09 5.71
CA VAL A 74 4.91 -2.50 5.36
C VAL A 74 5.54 -1.37 4.54
N PRO A 75 6.58 -0.68 5.06
CA PRO A 75 7.12 0.49 4.39
C PRO A 75 7.62 0.16 2.97
N THR A 76 7.26 1.01 2.01
CA THR A 76 7.68 0.91 0.61
C THR A 76 8.50 2.11 0.18
N TYR A 77 8.59 3.14 1.02
CA TYR A 77 9.30 4.38 0.73
C TYR A 77 10.24 4.76 1.89
N HIS A 78 11.45 5.19 1.55
CA HIS A 78 12.34 5.91 2.46
C HIS A 78 12.68 7.29 1.88
N ILE A 79 13.00 8.23 2.77
CA ILE A 79 13.48 9.56 2.34
C ILE A 79 14.81 9.36 1.58
N PRO A 80 15.05 10.01 0.41
CA PRO A 80 16.23 9.77 -0.43
C PRO A 80 17.60 9.90 0.26
N GLN A 81 17.70 10.67 1.36
CA GLN A 81 18.93 10.83 2.15
C GLN A 81 19.05 9.84 3.32
N LYS A 82 18.08 8.94 3.51
CA LYS A 82 18.04 7.94 4.58
C LYS A 82 18.27 6.53 4.02
N ASN A 83 18.58 5.60 4.92
CA ASN A 83 18.74 4.18 4.61
C ASN A 83 17.35 3.48 4.54
N PRO A 84 17.10 2.58 3.57
CA PRO A 84 15.95 1.66 3.53
C PRO A 84 15.54 1.02 4.87
N ALA A 85 16.49 0.68 5.74
CA ALA A 85 16.25 0.11 7.06
C ALA A 85 15.37 1.04 7.94
N THR A 86 15.46 2.36 7.72
CA THR A 86 14.70 3.38 8.44
C THR A 86 13.39 3.78 7.76
N ALA A 87 12.97 3.04 6.73
CA ALA A 87 11.69 3.28 6.07
C ALA A 87 10.51 3.08 7.05
N GLU A 88 9.56 4.02 7.02
CA GLU A 88 8.40 4.04 7.91
C GLU A 88 7.06 4.10 7.16
N ARG A 89 7.07 4.53 5.88
CA ARG A 89 5.86 4.83 5.12
C ARG A 89 5.63 3.85 3.99
N GLN A 90 4.38 3.43 3.85
CA GLN A 90 3.88 2.67 2.71
C GLN A 90 3.10 3.61 1.80
N LEU A 91 3.58 3.77 0.58
CA LEU A 91 2.94 4.62 -0.45
C LEU A 91 2.48 3.79 -1.66
N ASP A 92 3.04 2.59 -1.82
CA ASP A 92 2.77 1.71 -2.93
C ASP A 92 1.71 0.67 -2.54
N PHE A 93 0.63 0.61 -3.32
CA PHE A 93 -0.50 -0.29 -3.07
C PHE A 93 -0.99 -0.94 -4.36
N VAL A 94 -1.60 -2.10 -4.20
CA VAL A 94 -2.20 -2.89 -5.27
C VAL A 94 -3.68 -3.07 -4.99
N PHE A 95 -4.49 -2.90 -6.03
CA PHE A 95 -5.93 -3.15 -6.03
C PHE A 95 -6.25 -4.10 -7.16
N THR A 96 -7.14 -5.08 -6.92
CA THR A 96 -7.38 -6.14 -7.89
C THR A 96 -8.84 -6.53 -7.97
N SER A 97 -9.30 -6.93 -9.16
CA SER A 97 -10.61 -7.53 -9.31
C SER A 97 -10.68 -8.85 -8.53
N PRO A 98 -11.80 -9.19 -7.85
CA PRO A 98 -11.90 -10.41 -7.04
C PRO A 98 -11.65 -11.72 -7.79
N SER A 99 -11.79 -11.73 -9.12
CA SER A 99 -11.51 -12.88 -9.98
C SER A 99 -10.02 -13.11 -10.25
N VAL A 100 -9.15 -12.20 -9.83
CA VAL A 100 -7.69 -12.32 -9.94
C VAL A 100 -7.18 -12.69 -8.55
N LYS A 101 -6.76 -13.95 -8.39
CA LYS A 101 -6.02 -14.35 -7.19
C LYS A 101 -4.67 -13.66 -7.24
N THR A 102 -4.32 -12.96 -6.16
CA THR A 102 -3.11 -12.14 -6.12
C THR A 102 -2.44 -12.27 -4.77
N GLN A 103 -1.13 -12.48 -4.79
CA GLN A 103 -0.25 -12.30 -3.64
C GLN A 103 0.64 -11.09 -3.90
N VAL A 104 0.70 -10.16 -2.95
CA VAL A 104 1.46 -8.91 -3.07
C VAL A 104 2.51 -8.86 -1.97
N THR A 105 3.78 -8.77 -2.36
CA THR A 105 4.92 -8.75 -1.46
C THR A 105 5.73 -7.48 -1.66
N ALA A 106 5.99 -6.74 -0.58
CA ALA A 106 6.96 -5.66 -0.59
C ALA A 106 8.38 -6.25 -0.41
N ARG A 107 9.26 -6.04 -1.40
CA ARG A 107 10.68 -6.41 -1.30
C ARG A 107 11.45 -5.32 -0.55
N ASN A 108 11.07 -5.10 0.71
CA ASN A 108 11.48 -3.95 1.53
C ASN A 108 12.53 -4.28 2.60
N GLY A 109 13.26 -5.39 2.43
CA GLY A 109 14.51 -5.65 3.14
C GLY A 109 15.61 -4.73 2.63
N GLU A 110 16.56 -4.36 3.49
CA GLU A 110 17.65 -3.43 3.14
C GLU A 110 18.45 -3.90 1.91
N GLU A 111 18.74 -5.20 1.83
CA GLU A 111 19.48 -5.80 0.70
C GLU A 111 18.60 -6.00 -0.56
N ASP A 112 17.28 -6.10 -0.39
CA ASP A 112 16.33 -6.38 -1.48
C ASP A 112 15.69 -5.12 -2.10
N TRP A 113 15.84 -3.97 -1.44
CA TRP A 113 15.15 -2.72 -1.73
C TRP A 113 15.34 -2.25 -3.17
N GLY A 114 16.58 -2.25 -3.64
CA GLY A 114 16.99 -1.65 -4.91
C GLY A 114 17.48 -0.20 -4.77
N PRO A 115 17.77 0.49 -5.90
CA PRO A 115 18.44 1.79 -5.89
C PRO A 115 17.49 3.01 -5.76
N SER A 116 16.17 2.81 -5.76
CA SER A 116 15.17 3.88 -5.62
C SER A 116 14.84 4.12 -4.16
N ASP A 117 14.36 5.31 -3.87
CA ASP A 117 13.65 5.64 -2.64
C ASP A 117 12.38 4.81 -2.40
N HIS A 118 11.86 4.13 -3.44
CA HIS A 118 10.81 3.13 -3.34
C HIS A 118 11.35 1.70 -3.50
N CYS A 119 10.86 0.76 -2.69
CA CYS A 119 11.17 -0.65 -2.85
C CYS A 119 10.36 -1.28 -3.99
N ARG A 120 10.78 -2.45 -4.46
CA ARG A 120 10.01 -3.21 -5.46
C ARG A 120 8.77 -3.84 -4.84
N ILE A 121 7.67 -3.82 -5.58
CA ILE A 121 6.45 -4.58 -5.27
C ILE A 121 6.38 -5.77 -6.20
N GLU A 122 6.34 -6.97 -5.63
CA GLU A 122 6.15 -8.21 -6.35
C GLU A 122 4.68 -8.61 -6.30
N ILE A 123 4.14 -8.97 -7.45
CA ILE A 123 2.73 -9.25 -7.64
C ILE A 123 2.64 -10.58 -8.38
N GLU A 124 2.21 -11.62 -7.67
CA GLU A 124 2.00 -12.94 -8.24
C GLU A 124 0.51 -13.16 -8.49
N THR A 125 0.17 -13.68 -9.67
CA THR A 125 -1.22 -13.97 -10.04
C THR A 125 -1.35 -15.34 -10.69
N ASP A 126 -2.45 -16.04 -10.39
CA ASP A 126 -2.84 -17.30 -11.05
C ASP A 126 -3.41 -17.10 -12.46
#